data_AF-A0A524J6C9-F1
#
_entry.id   AF-A0A524J6C9-F1
#
_cell.length_a   1.000
_cell.length_b   1.000
_cell.length_c   1.000
_cell.angle_alpha   90.00
_cell.angle_beta   90.00
_cell.angle_gamma   90.00
#
_symmetry.space_group_name_H-M   'P 1'
#
loop_
_entity.id
_entity.type
_entity.pdbx_description
1 polymer ?
#
loop_
_entity_poly.entity_id
_entity_poly.type
_entity_poly.pdbx_seq_one_letter_code
_entity_poly.pdbx_strand_id
1 'polypeptide(L)' 'MGPCLPGSGLNITAWSFAGRINVSLVADPEIVPDHWGLIDEIGEELTGAGAAAASA' A
#
# COMPACT_ATOMS: atom_id res chain seq x y z
N MET A 1 4.93 1.05 -11.05
CA MET A 1 3.81 0.15 -10.71
C MET A 1 3.84 -1.06 -11.61
N GLY A 2 3.83 -2.26 -11.04
CA GLY A 2 3.62 -3.49 -11.80
C GLY A 2 2.14 -3.92 -11.79
N PRO A 3 1.72 -4.78 -12.72
CA PRO A 3 0.39 -5.39 -12.68
C PRO A 3 0.26 -6.40 -11.53
N CYS A 4 -0.97 -6.74 -11.14
CA CYS A 4 -1.24 -7.93 -10.34
C CYS A 4 -1.02 -9.17 -11.22
N LEU A 5 0.00 -9.98 -10.89
CA LEU A 5 0.36 -11.16 -11.67
C LEU A 5 -0.58 -12.33 -11.33
N PRO A 6 -0.85 -13.24 -12.29
CA PRO A 6 -1.69 -14.42 -12.02
C PRO A 6 -1.20 -15.18 -10.78
N GLY A 7 -2.13 -15.51 -9.88
CA GLY A 7 -1.85 -16.22 -8.64
C GLY A 7 -1.30 -15.37 -7.48
N SER A 8 -1.04 -14.08 -7.67
CA SER A 8 -0.57 -13.21 -6.58
C SER A 8 -1.71 -12.59 -5.75
N GLY A 9 -2.88 -12.34 -6.35
CA GLY A 9 -4.05 -11.71 -5.70
C GLY A 9 -3.85 -10.23 -5.33
N LEU A 10 -2.63 -9.83 -4.98
CA LEU A 10 -2.24 -8.47 -4.62
C LEU A 10 -0.80 -8.18 -5.04
N ASN A 11 -0.58 -7.03 -5.68
CA ASN A 11 0.74 -6.45 -5.90
C ASN A 11 0.85 -5.14 -5.13
N ILE A 12 1.88 -5.00 -4.30
CA ILE A 12 2.23 -3.75 -3.63
C ILE A 12 3.53 -3.23 -4.21
N THR A 13 3.53 -1.98 -4.68
CA THR A 13 4.72 -1.27 -5.14
C THR A 13 4.97 -0.05 -4.26
N ALA A 14 6.17 0.08 -3.69
CA ALA A 14 6.58 1.25 -2.92
C ALA A 14 7.84 1.89 -3.51
N TRP A 15 7.93 3.22 -3.48
CA TRP A 15 9.11 3.97 -3.91
C TRP A 15 9.19 5.33 -3.21
N SER A 16 10.40 5.85 -3.09
CA SER A 16 10.63 7.21 -2.62
C SER A 16 10.71 8.19 -3.79
N PHE A 17 10.10 9.36 -3.64
CA PHE A 17 10.21 10.45 -4.60
C PHE A 17 9.96 11.79 -3.90
N ALA A 18 10.82 12.78 -4.15
CA ALA A 18 10.70 14.14 -3.61
C ALA A 18 10.45 14.20 -2.08
N GLY A 19 11.19 13.40 -1.31
CA GLY A 19 11.06 13.35 0.15
C GLY A 19 9.78 12.68 0.67
N ARG A 20 9.03 11.99 -0.21
CA ARG A 20 7.83 11.25 0.13
C ARG A 20 8.03 9.77 -0.17
N ILE A 21 7.46 8.91 0.66
CA ILE A 21 7.22 7.52 0.30
C ILE A 21 5.86 7.45 -0.38
N ASN A 22 5.82 6.79 -1.53
CA ASN A 22 4.61 6.52 -2.27
C ASN A 22 4.39 5.00 -2.26
N VAL A 23 3.14 4.60 -2.12
CA VAL A 23 2.73 3.19 -2.07
C VAL A 23 1.53 3.03 -3.00
N SER A 24 1.49 1.93 -3.75
CA SER A 24 0.34 1.56 -4.57
C SER A 24 0.04 0.09 -4.43
N LEU A 25 -1.25 -0.20 -4.45
CA LEU A 25 -1.81 -1.53 -4.40
C LEU A 25 -2.57 -1.78 -5.70
N VAL A 26 -2.36 -2.96 -6.26
CA VAL A 26 -3.15 -3.48 -7.39
C VAL A 26 -3.65 -4.84 -6.97
N ALA A 27 -4.96 -4.99 -6.85
CA ALA A 27 -5.58 -6.21 -6.32
C ALA A 27 -6.50 -6.86 -7.36
N ASP A 28 -6.60 -8.18 -7.28
CA ASP A 28 -7.67 -8.94 -7.92
C ASP A 28 -8.93 -8.83 -7.04
N PRO A 29 -10.04 -8.26 -7.56
CA PRO A 29 -11.25 -8.04 -6.76
C PRO A 29 -11.95 -9.34 -6.33
N GLU A 30 -11.68 -10.48 -6.96
CA GLU A 30 -12.24 -11.76 -6.52
C GLU A 30 -11.48 -12.32 -5.30
N ILE A 31 -10.19 -12.02 -5.19
CA ILE A 31 -9.31 -12.51 -4.12
C ILE A 31 -9.24 -11.51 -2.95
N VAL A 32 -9.28 -10.21 -3.25
CA VAL A 32 -9.34 -9.12 -2.28
C VAL A 32 -10.58 -8.26 -2.56
N PRO A 33 -11.77 -8.70 -2.09
CA PRO A 33 -13.02 -8.01 -2.40
C PRO A 33 -13.08 -6.60 -1.82
N ASP A 34 -12.58 -6.43 -0.60
CA ASP A 34 -12.50 -5.14 0.09
C ASP A 34 -11.09 -4.52 0.00
N HIS A 35 -10.65 -4.29 -1.22
CA HIS A 35 -9.36 -3.65 -1.48
C HIS A 35 -9.31 -2.18 -1.01
N TRP A 36 -10.47 -1.52 -0.88
CA TRP A 36 -10.54 -0.15 -0.35
C TRP A 36 -10.34 -0.11 1.16
N GLY A 37 -11.00 -0.99 1.93
CA GLY A 37 -10.73 -1.11 3.36
C GLY A 37 -9.27 -1.44 3.65
N LEU A 38 -8.67 -2.33 2.84
CA LEU A 38 -7.24 -2.63 2.94
C LEU A 38 -6.34 -1.40 2.68
N ILE A 39 -6.70 -0.55 1.72
CA ILE A 39 -5.97 0.70 1.43
C ILE A 39 -6.07 1.65 2.64
N ASP A 40 -7.25 1.79 3.23
CA ASP A 40 -7.48 2.68 4.36
C ASP A 40 -6.66 2.22 5.60
N GLU A 41 -6.72 0.94 5.95
CA GLU A 41 -5.95 0.38 7.07
C GLU A 41 -4.44 0.52 6.88
N ILE A 42 -3.92 0.21 5.68
CA ILE A 42 -2.49 0.39 5.38
C ILE A 42 -2.11 1.87 5.43
N GLY A 43 -2.95 2.76 4.93
CA GLY A 43 -2.74 4.20 4.97
C GLY A 43 -2.66 4.75 6.40
N GLU A 44 -3.55 4.28 7.28
CA GLU A 44 -3.55 4.64 8.70
C GLU A 44 -2.27 4.18 9.39
N GLU A 45 -1.90 2.90 9.25
CA GLU A 45 -0.69 2.32 9.85
C GLU A 45 0.60 3.00 9.36
N LEU A 46 0.72 3.28 8.06
CA LEU A 46 1.88 3.97 7.50
C LEU A 46 1.98 5.42 7.98
N THR A 47 0.84 6.09 8.15
CA THR A 47 0.81 7.46 8.69
C THR A 47 1.22 7.47 10.15
N GLY A 48 0.72 6.52 10.96
CA GLY A 48 1.11 6.35 12.35
C GLY A 48 2.61 6.04 12.50
N ALA A 49 3.13 5.10 11.70
CA ALA A 49 4.54 4.74 11.70
C ALA A 49 5.46 5.90 11.26
N GLY A 50 5.05 6.66 10.24
CA GLY A 50 5.79 7.84 9.77
C GLY A 50 5.86 8.95 10.82
N ALA A 51 4.77 9.19 11.56
CA ALA A 51 4.74 10.15 12.66
C ALA A 51 5.68 9.72 13.82
N ALA A 52 5.69 8.44 14.17
CA ALA A 52 6.59 7.90 15.19
C ALA A 52 8.07 8.06 14.76
N ALA A 53 8.41 7.72 13.52
CA ALA A 53 9.77 7.84 13.00
C ALA A 53 10.27 9.30 12.89
N ALA A 54 9.38 10.27 12.68
CA ALA A 54 9.73 11.69 12.65
C ALA A 54 9.92 12.33 14.03
N SER A 55 9.54 11.61 15.10
CA SER A 55 9.64 12.06 16.49
C SER A 55 10.80 11.44 17.28
N ALA A 56 11.59 10.57 16.63
CA ALA A 56 12.78 9.91 17.15
C ALA A 56 14.07 10.57 16.62
#